data_AF-A0A2G9TAY3-F1
#
_entry.id   AF-A0A2G9TAY3-F1
#
_cell.length_a   1.000
_cell.length_b   1.000
_cell.length_c   1.000
_cell.angle_alpha   90.00
_cell.angle_beta   90.00
_cell.angle_gamma   90.00
#
_symmetry.space_group_name_H-M   'P 1'
#
loop_
_entity.id
_entity.type
_entity.pdbx_description
1 polymer ?
#
loop_
_entity_poly.entity_id
_entity_poly.type
_entity_poly.pdbx_seq_one_letter_code
_entity_poly.pdbx_strand_id
1 'polypeptide(L)'
;MLQALATAFGTASSGATLPVTFRALEENLKIDRRVTRFVLPLGATITMDGTALYEAVAVIFIAQLHNIKLTLLELLTISVTTTVASIGSGSVPAGLDTIVIVLTTVGLPAKDLSLLLTVDWLL
;
A
#
# COMPACT_ATOMS: atom_id res chain seq x y z
N MET A 1 6.93 -19.29 5.32
CA MET A 1 6.59 -17.85 5.27
C MET A 1 7.77 -16.98 4.86
N LEU A 2 8.99 -17.18 5.40
CA LEU A 2 10.17 -16.38 5.05
C LEU A 2 10.46 -16.32 3.52
N GLN A 3 10.30 -17.44 2.81
CA GLN A 3 10.47 -17.47 1.35
C GLN A 3 9.47 -16.55 0.61
N ALA A 4 8.20 -16.55 1.02
CA ALA A 4 7.18 -15.68 0.41
C ALA A 4 7.51 -14.20 0.64
N LEU A 5 7.94 -13.84 1.85
CA LEU A 5 8.38 -12.48 2.18
C LEU A 5 9.61 -12.05 1.38
N ALA A 6 10.62 -12.91 1.29
CA ALA A 6 11.83 -12.63 0.51
C ALA A 6 11.53 -12.49 -0.99
N THR A 7 10.65 -13.33 -1.55
CA THR A 7 10.18 -13.18 -2.92
C THR A 7 9.39 -11.89 -3.10
N ALA A 8 8.59 -11.47 -2.12
CA ALA A 8 7.81 -10.23 -2.19
C ALA A 8 8.69 -8.99 -2.19
N PHE A 9 9.68 -8.98 -1.32
CA PHE A 9 10.69 -7.94 -1.32
C PHE A 9 11.49 -7.91 -2.64
N GLY A 10 11.89 -9.08 -3.17
CA GLY A 10 12.69 -9.16 -4.39
C GLY A 10 11.92 -8.86 -5.70
N THR A 11 10.60 -9.08 -5.72
CA THR A 11 9.77 -8.87 -6.93
C THR A 11 8.95 -7.58 -6.89
N ALA A 12 8.89 -6.90 -5.72
CA ALA A 12 8.07 -5.71 -5.49
C ALA A 12 6.60 -5.87 -5.95
N SER A 13 6.06 -7.10 -5.91
CA SER A 13 4.73 -7.40 -6.46
C SER A 13 3.98 -8.46 -5.66
N SER A 14 2.81 -8.09 -5.15
CA SER A 14 1.87 -9.02 -4.47
C SER A 14 1.34 -10.11 -5.41
N GLY A 15 1.17 -9.81 -6.70
CA GLY A 15 0.73 -10.79 -7.69
C GLY A 15 1.80 -11.84 -8.00
N ALA A 16 3.05 -11.42 -8.14
CA ALA A 16 4.17 -12.32 -8.45
C ALA A 16 4.48 -13.31 -7.31
N THR A 17 4.11 -12.95 -6.07
CA THR A 17 4.42 -13.72 -4.86
C THR A 17 3.31 -14.67 -4.44
N LEU A 18 2.12 -14.51 -5.02
CA LEU A 18 0.95 -15.31 -4.71
C LEU A 18 1.21 -16.83 -4.81
N PRO A 19 1.88 -17.36 -5.85
CA PRO A 19 2.16 -18.80 -5.95
C PRO A 19 3.10 -19.33 -4.86
N VAL A 20 4.08 -18.52 -4.45
CA VAL A 20 5.02 -18.87 -3.36
C VAL A 20 4.30 -18.83 -2.02
N THR A 21 3.37 -17.89 -1.84
CA THR A 21 2.53 -17.78 -0.65
C THR A 21 1.57 -18.97 -0.53
N PHE A 22 0.96 -19.41 -1.64
CA PHE A 22 0.15 -20.63 -1.70
C PHE A 22 0.92 -21.85 -1.20
N ARG A 23 2.10 -22.11 -1.76
CA ARG A 23 2.96 -23.22 -1.32
C ARG A 23 3.34 -23.09 0.15
N ALA A 24 3.69 -21.89 0.59
CA ALA A 24 4.11 -21.68 1.96
C ALA A 24 2.98 -21.88 2.99
N LEU A 25 1.72 -21.60 2.65
CA LEU A 25 0.57 -21.82 3.54
C LEU A 25 0.03 -23.26 3.47
N GLU A 26 -0.03 -23.85 2.27
CA GLU A 26 -0.55 -25.21 2.07
C GLU A 26 0.46 -26.28 2.51
N GLU A 27 1.75 -26.13 2.18
CA GLU A 27 2.77 -27.17 2.43
C GLU A 27 3.42 -27.02 3.81
N ASN A 28 3.81 -25.80 4.21
CA ASN A 28 4.52 -25.60 5.49
C ASN A 28 3.56 -25.43 6.68
N LEU A 29 2.50 -24.62 6.53
CA LEU A 29 1.53 -24.38 7.61
C LEU A 29 0.35 -25.35 7.60
N LYS A 30 0.22 -26.20 6.56
CA LYS A 30 -0.86 -27.21 6.42
C LYS A 30 -2.27 -26.63 6.57
N ILE A 31 -2.48 -25.40 6.09
CA ILE A 31 -3.80 -24.76 6.09
C ILE A 31 -4.69 -25.42 5.03
N ASP A 32 -5.99 -25.53 5.31
CA ASP A 32 -6.94 -26.10 4.36
C ASP A 32 -6.96 -25.32 3.04
N ARG A 33 -6.81 -26.07 1.94
CA ARG A 33 -6.74 -25.56 0.58
C ARG A 33 -7.99 -24.78 0.15
N ARG A 34 -9.14 -25.07 0.75
CA ARG A 34 -10.39 -24.34 0.51
C ARG A 34 -10.32 -22.92 1.06
N VAL A 35 -9.67 -22.74 2.21
CA VAL A 35 -9.49 -21.42 2.83
C VAL A 35 -8.43 -20.62 2.08
N THR A 36 -7.26 -21.22 1.80
CA THR A 36 -6.16 -20.51 1.11
C THR A 36 -6.58 -20.03 -0.28
N ARG A 37 -7.29 -20.85 -1.06
CA ARG A 37 -7.73 -20.50 -2.42
C ARG A 37 -8.83 -19.44 -2.48
N PHE A 38 -9.53 -19.21 -1.39
CA PHE A 38 -10.51 -18.13 -1.30
C PHE A 38 -9.86 -16.85 -0.76
N VAL A 39 -9.16 -16.96 0.37
CA VAL A 39 -8.64 -15.80 1.11
C VAL A 39 -7.44 -15.16 0.42
N LEU A 40 -6.51 -15.93 -0.16
CA LEU A 40 -5.30 -15.35 -0.74
C LEU A 40 -5.56 -14.47 -1.97
N PRO A 41 -6.36 -14.89 -2.97
CA PRO A 41 -6.65 -14.02 -4.11
C PRO A 41 -7.44 -12.75 -3.73
N LEU A 42 -8.37 -12.88 -2.79
CA LEU A 42 -9.11 -11.75 -2.24
C LEU A 42 -8.19 -10.80 -1.46
N GLY A 43 -7.35 -11.33 -0.57
CA GLY A 43 -6.42 -10.54 0.22
C GLY A 43 -5.37 -9.82 -0.64
N ALA A 44 -4.86 -10.48 -1.68
CA ALA A 44 -3.86 -9.88 -2.58
C ALA A 44 -4.38 -8.69 -3.41
N THR A 45 -5.71 -8.50 -3.47
CA THR A 45 -6.34 -7.39 -4.21
C THR A 45 -6.96 -6.35 -3.30
N ILE A 46 -7.52 -6.77 -2.16
CA ILE A 46 -8.27 -5.88 -1.26
C ILE A 46 -7.38 -5.36 -0.13
N THR A 47 -6.44 -6.17 0.37
CA THR A 47 -5.65 -5.84 1.56
C THR A 47 -4.33 -5.17 1.16
N MET A 48 -4.39 -3.87 0.92
CA MET A 48 -3.23 -3.02 0.61
C MET A 48 -2.82 -2.14 1.78
N ASP A 49 -2.48 -2.76 2.91
CA ASP A 49 -2.07 -2.05 4.13
C ASP A 49 -0.77 -1.25 3.92
N GLY A 50 0.17 -1.80 3.14
CA GLY A 50 1.42 -1.12 2.81
C GLY A 50 1.20 0.17 2.03
N THR A 51 0.30 0.15 1.04
CA THR A 51 -0.08 1.33 0.25
C THR A 51 -0.76 2.38 1.12
N ALA A 52 -1.71 1.98 1.97
CA ALA A 52 -2.39 2.92 2.88
C ALA A 52 -1.42 3.62 3.84
N LEU A 53 -0.42 2.88 4.34
CA LEU A 53 0.62 3.42 5.22
C LEU A 53 1.54 4.37 4.44
N TYR A 54 1.98 3.98 3.25
CA TYR A 54 2.81 4.81 2.39
C TYR A 54 2.12 6.14 2.05
N GLU A 55 0.86 6.10 1.60
CA GLU A 55 0.07 7.29 1.29
C GLU A 55 -0.09 8.22 2.50
N ALA A 56 -0.41 7.66 3.67
CA ALA A 56 -0.58 8.46 4.88
C ALA A 56 0.72 9.16 5.29
N VAL A 57 1.84 8.43 5.27
CA VAL A 57 3.16 8.99 5.62
C VAL A 57 3.60 10.02 4.59
N ALA A 58 3.38 9.77 3.29
CA ALA A 58 3.69 10.69 2.20
C ALA A 58 2.96 12.02 2.34
N VAL A 59 1.65 11.99 2.64
CA VAL A 59 0.84 13.21 2.80
C VAL A 59 1.25 13.99 4.05
N ILE A 60 1.53 13.30 5.16
CA ILE A 60 2.03 13.94 6.38
C ILE A 60 3.40 14.58 6.13
N PHE A 61 4.28 13.90 5.41
CA PHE A 61 5.60 14.40 5.05
C PHE A 61 5.51 15.68 4.20
N ILE A 62 4.65 15.70 3.17
CA ILE A 62 4.43 16.90 2.34
C ILE A 62 3.85 18.05 3.17
N ALA A 63 2.91 17.77 4.07
CA ALA A 63 2.37 18.80 4.96
C ALA A 63 3.46 19.40 5.87
N GLN A 64 4.36 18.56 6.40
CA GLN A 64 5.50 19.00 7.21
C GLN A 64 6.52 19.80 6.41
N LEU A 65 6.81 19.42 5.16
CA LEU A 65 7.69 20.17 4.25
C LEU A 65 7.21 21.62 4.03
N HIS A 66 5.89 21.82 3.96
CA HIS A 66 5.28 23.14 3.79
C HIS A 66 4.96 23.87 5.10
N ASN A 67 5.42 23.36 6.25
CA ASN A 67 5.11 23.91 7.57
C ASN A 67 3.60 24.04 7.84
N ILE A 68 2.77 23.18 7.21
CA ILE A 68 1.33 23.13 7.44
C ILE A 68 1.09 22.29 8.69
N LYS A 69 0.44 22.89 9.69
CA LYS A 69 0.06 22.16 10.90
C LYS A 69 -1.21 21.38 10.63
N LEU A 70 -1.07 20.06 10.57
CA LEU A 70 -2.22 19.14 10.53
C LEU A 70 -2.91 19.12 11.89
N THR A 71 -4.20 19.38 11.87
CA THR A 71 -5.11 19.20 13.01
C THR A 71 -5.48 17.72 13.17
N LEU A 72 -5.99 17.35 14.35
CA LEU A 72 -6.45 15.98 14.61
C LEU A 72 -7.53 15.52 13.63
N LEU A 73 -8.40 16.44 13.20
CA LEU A 73 -9.47 16.17 12.23
C LEU A 73 -8.91 15.85 10.85
N GLU A 74 -7.91 16.62 10.38
CA GLU A 74 -7.25 16.37 9.10
C GLU A 74 -6.48 15.05 9.10
N LEU A 75 -5.83 14.69 10.20
CA LEU A 75 -5.15 13.42 10.35
C LEU A 75 -6.13 12.23 10.23
N LEU A 76 -7.31 12.36 10.84
CA LEU A 76 -8.37 11.35 10.77
C LEU A 76 -8.95 11.24 9.35
N THR A 77 -9.17 12.39 8.70
CA THR A 77 -9.61 12.44 7.29
C THR A 77 -8.59 11.79 6.37
N ILE A 78 -7.29 12.08 6.53
CA ILE A 78 -6.20 11.44 5.77
C ILE A 78 -6.28 9.93 5.98
N SER A 79 -6.30 9.45 7.22
CA SER A 79 -6.31 8.02 7.53
C SER A 79 -7.49 7.28 6.90
N VAL A 80 -8.70 7.86 6.92
CA VAL A 80 -9.88 7.24 6.32
C VAL A 80 -9.78 7.28 4.79
N THR A 81 -9.33 8.40 4.23
CA THR A 81 -9.23 8.58 2.78
C THR A 81 -8.17 7.66 2.17
N THR A 82 -7.01 7.51 2.79
CA THR A 82 -5.95 6.60 2.32
C THR A 82 -6.38 5.13 2.42
N THR A 83 -7.11 4.76 3.47
CA THR A 83 -7.64 3.39 3.60
C THR A 83 -8.67 3.07 2.52
N VAL A 84 -9.51 4.04 2.15
CA VAL A 84 -10.49 3.86 1.07
C VAL A 84 -9.80 3.87 -0.30
N ALA A 85 -8.80 4.73 -0.49
CA ALA A 85 -8.04 4.83 -1.74
C ALA A 85 -7.20 3.57 -2.00
N SER A 86 -6.60 2.99 -0.97
CA SER A 86 -5.74 1.81 -1.10
C SER A 86 -6.50 0.56 -1.57
N ILE A 87 -7.78 0.42 -1.23
CA ILE A 87 -8.63 -0.68 -1.74
C ILE A 87 -8.85 -0.54 -3.26
N GLY A 88 -8.82 0.69 -3.78
CA GLY A 88 -8.98 1.00 -5.21
C GLY A 88 -7.70 0.88 -6.02
N SER A 89 -6.53 0.95 -5.37
CA SER A 89 -5.25 0.64 -6.00
C SER A 89 -5.25 -0.85 -6.36
N GLY A 90 -5.14 -1.19 -7.63
CA GLY A 90 -5.03 -2.59 -8.04
C GLY A 90 -3.71 -3.22 -7.56
N SER A 91 -3.49 -4.48 -7.95
CA SER A 91 -2.24 -5.22 -7.71
C SER A 91 -1.05 -4.75 -8.58
N VAL A 92 -0.98 -3.46 -8.92
CA VAL A 92 -0.01 -2.87 -9.86
C VAL A 92 1.07 -2.09 -9.09
N PRO A 93 2.35 -2.16 -9.49
CA PRO A 93 3.49 -1.62 -8.70
C PRO A 93 3.65 -0.08 -8.69
N ALA A 94 2.59 0.72 -8.68
CA ALA A 94 2.74 2.17 -8.69
C ALA A 94 1.52 2.86 -8.04
N GLY A 95 1.56 3.07 -6.72
CA GLY A 95 0.53 3.80 -5.95
C GLY A 95 0.62 5.32 -6.09
N LEU A 96 1.17 5.83 -7.20
CA LEU A 96 1.34 7.26 -7.44
C LEU A 96 0.03 7.94 -7.83
N ASP A 97 -0.87 7.20 -8.46
CA ASP A 97 -2.20 7.64 -8.86
C ASP A 97 -3.11 7.90 -7.66
N THR A 98 -3.05 7.06 -6.62
CA THR A 98 -3.84 7.22 -5.41
C THR A 98 -3.33 8.35 -4.51
N ILE A 99 -2.02 8.59 -4.43
CA ILE A 99 -1.45 9.72 -3.66
C ILE A 99 -1.95 11.07 -4.17
N VAL A 100 -2.11 11.24 -5.48
CA VAL A 100 -2.65 12.50 -6.06
C VAL A 100 -4.09 12.74 -5.60
N ILE A 101 -4.90 11.68 -5.49
CA ILE A 101 -6.27 11.77 -4.98
C ILE A 101 -6.28 12.20 -3.51
N VAL A 102 -5.39 11.64 -2.69
CA VAL A 102 -5.32 12.02 -1.27
C VAL A 102 -4.77 13.44 -1.09
N LEU A 103 -3.79 13.86 -1.89
CA LEU A 103 -3.28 15.24 -1.84
C LEU A 103 -4.33 16.28 -2.25
N THR A 104 -5.12 15.98 -3.29
CA THR A 104 -6.20 16.88 -3.74
C THR A 104 -7.34 16.99 -2.74
N THR A 105 -7.67 15.92 -2.01
CA THR A 105 -8.69 15.95 -0.95
C THR A 105 -8.28 16.79 0.27
N VAL A 106 -6.98 16.87 0.57
CA VAL A 106 -6.43 17.68 1.67
C VAL A 106 -6.04 19.10 1.20
N GLY A 107 -6.07 19.37 -0.11
CA GLY A 107 -5.73 20.68 -0.68
C GLY A 107 -4.23 20.98 -0.71
N LEU A 108 -3.39 19.95 -0.71
CA LEU A 108 -1.93 20.07 -0.79
C LEU A 108 -1.47 20.10 -2.25
N PRO A 109 -0.46 20.92 -2.61
CA PRO A 109 0.03 21.01 -3.98
C PRO A 109 0.75 19.72 -4.41
N ALA A 110 0.32 19.13 -5.52
CA ALA A 110 0.89 17.88 -6.05
C ALA A 110 2.30 17.99 -6.67
N LYS A 111 2.92 19.18 -6.62
CA LYS A 111 4.23 19.44 -7.22
C LYS A 111 5.36 18.67 -6.51
N ASP A 112 5.18 18.39 -5.23
CA ASP A 112 6.17 17.69 -4.39
C ASP A 112 6.09 16.16 -4.51
N LEU A 113 5.15 15.64 -5.31
CA LEU A 113 5.11 14.22 -5.67
C LEU A 113 6.40 13.75 -6.36
N SER A 114 7.08 14.66 -7.06
CA SER A 114 8.38 14.41 -7.70
C SER A 114 9.47 13.97 -6.72
N LEU A 115 9.43 14.44 -5.46
CA LEU A 115 10.35 14.02 -4.41
C LEU A 115 10.09 12.57 -3.98
N LEU A 116 8.82 12.18 -3.85
CA LEU A 116 8.44 10.81 -3.51
C LEU A 116 8.81 9.83 -4.63
N LEU A 117 8.56 10.20 -5.89
CA LEU A 117 8.89 9.39 -7.07
C LEU A 117 10.38 9.02 -7.12
N THR A 118 11.26 9.91 -6.65
CA THR A 118 12.71 9.65 -6.61
C THR A 118 13.09 8.51 -5.65
N VAL A 119 12.28 8.26 -4.63
CA VAL A 119 12.51 7.26 -3.56
C VAL A 119 11.57 6.05 -3.69
N ASP A 120 10.52 6.15 -4.50
CA ASP A 120 9.46 5.14 -4.69
C ASP A 120 9.99 3.75 -5.08
N TRP A 121 11.12 3.68 -5.79
CA TRP A 121 11.74 2.39 -6.16
C TRP A 121 12.34 1.62 -4.99
N LEU A 122 12.59 2.29 -3.85
CA LEU A 122 13.17 1.71 -2.65
C LEU A 122 12.10 1.28 -1.62
N LEU A 123 10.92 1.88 -1.70
CA LEU A 123 9.81 1.71 -0.76
C LEU A 123 8.85 0.60 -1.20
#